data_AF-A0AAJ6JKB2-F1
#
_entry.id   AF-A0AAJ6JKB2-F1
#
_cell.length_a   1.000
_cell.length_b   1.000
_cell.length_c   1.000
_cell.angle_alpha   90.00
_cell.angle_beta   90.00
_cell.angle_gamma   90.00
#
_symmetry.space_group_name_H-M   'P 1'
#
loop_
_entity.id
_entity.type
_entity.pdbx_description
1 polymer ?
#
loop_
_entity_poly.entity_id
_entity_poly.type
_entity_poly.pdbx_seq_one_letter_code
_entity_poly.pdbx_strand_id
1 'polypeptide(L)'
;MPLTRGRIGGYDSERMAFGFTMLDGDQTVECQISDAAMDELADTKGTPSIARQAQFVALRDAIERIASDLYDGGPMVRGGTIRIFTKHIPKQRS
;
A
#
# COMPACT_ATOMS: atom_id res chain seq x y z
N MET A 1 -11.19 -5.06 -11.95
CA MET A 1 -11.17 -3.66 -12.45
C MET A 1 -10.25 -2.94 -11.49
N PRO A 2 -9.33 -2.07 -11.92
CA PRO A 2 -8.39 -1.46 -10.98
C PRO A 2 -9.17 -0.62 -9.98
N LEU A 3 -8.80 -0.75 -8.71
CA LEU A 3 -9.30 0.12 -7.66
C LEU A 3 -8.94 1.57 -8.00
N THR A 4 -9.85 2.48 -7.69
CA THR A 4 -9.62 3.91 -7.90
C THR A 4 -9.06 4.57 -6.63
N ARG A 5 -8.42 5.73 -6.84
CA ARG A 5 -7.72 6.47 -5.80
C ARG A 5 -8.68 6.93 -4.70
N GLY A 6 -8.38 6.56 -3.46
CA GLY A 6 -9.10 7.01 -2.27
C GLY A 6 -8.33 8.08 -1.47
N ARG A 7 -8.43 7.99 -0.15
CA ARG A 7 -7.81 8.92 0.81
C ARG A 7 -6.46 8.40 1.29
N ILE A 8 -5.53 9.33 1.51
CA ILE A 8 -4.31 9.07 2.28
C ILE A 8 -4.73 8.94 3.74
N GLY A 9 -4.31 7.87 4.40
CA GLY A 9 -4.52 7.67 5.83
C GLY A 9 -3.32 8.19 6.63
N GLY A 10 -2.85 7.39 7.58
CA GLY A 10 -1.74 7.74 8.44
C GLY A 10 -0.84 6.55 8.75
N TYR A 11 0.29 6.85 9.38
CA TYR A 11 1.22 5.84 9.85
C TYR A 11 0.75 5.21 11.16
N ASP A 12 0.65 3.89 11.19
CA ASP A 12 0.38 3.07 12.38
C ASP A 12 1.71 2.48 12.85
N SER A 13 2.23 2.99 13.97
CA SER A 13 3.50 2.54 14.54
C SER A 13 3.43 1.15 15.18
N GLU A 14 2.25 0.71 15.63
CA GLU A 14 2.08 -0.63 16.21
C GLU A 14 2.12 -1.70 15.12
N ARG A 15 1.57 -1.37 13.95
CA ARG A 15 1.58 -2.25 12.77
C ARG A 15 2.78 -2.05 11.86
N MET A 16 3.59 -1.00 12.10
CA MET A 16 4.68 -0.57 11.23
C MET A 16 4.24 -0.47 9.76
N ALA A 17 3.09 0.18 9.56
CA ALA A 17 2.44 0.24 8.27
C ALA A 17 1.79 1.61 8.03
N PHE A 18 1.78 2.03 6.77
CA PHE A 18 1.07 3.22 6.35
C PHE A 18 -0.31 2.84 5.80
N GLY A 19 -1.36 3.36 6.43
CA GLY A 19 -2.74 3.16 6.02
C GLY A 19 -3.18 4.13 4.94
N PHE A 20 -4.00 3.66 4.01
CA PHE A 20 -4.66 4.45 2.99
C PHE A 20 -5.94 3.73 2.54
N THR A 21 -6.74 4.39 1.73
CA THR A 21 -7.96 3.79 1.18
C THR A 21 -7.95 3.87 -0.34
N MET A 22 -8.63 2.90 -0.94
CA MET A 22 -8.97 2.89 -2.36
C MET A 22 -10.47 2.64 -2.52
N LEU A 23 -11.01 2.81 -3.72
CA LEU A 23 -12.43 2.69 -4.01
C LEU A 23 -12.69 1.64 -5.09
N ASP A 24 -13.62 0.72 -4.80
CA ASP A 24 -14.24 -0.17 -5.79
C ASP A 24 -15.68 0.33 -6.06
N GLY A 25 -15.83 1.19 -7.07
CA GLY A 25 -17.07 1.96 -7.23
C GLY A 25 -17.34 2.83 -6.00
N ASP A 26 -18.47 2.60 -5.32
CA ASP A 26 -18.85 3.31 -4.10
C ASP A 26 -18.32 2.65 -2.82
N GLN A 27 -17.68 1.48 -2.93
CA GLN A 27 -17.16 0.76 -1.77
C GLN A 27 -15.76 1.24 -1.41
N THR A 28 -15.59 1.68 -0.16
CA THR A 28 -14.25 1.96 0.39
C THR A 28 -13.54 0.66 0.74
N VAL A 29 -12.30 0.53 0.27
CA VAL A 29 -11.39 -0.58 0.52
C VAL A 29 -10.22 -0.06 1.36
N GLU A 30 -10.07 -0.62 2.55
CA GLU A 30 -8.97 -0.30 3.45
C GLU A 30 -7.68 -0.97 2.97
N CYS A 31 -6.60 -0.20 2.87
CA CYS A 31 -5.31 -0.66 2.41
C CYS A 31 -4.20 -0.27 3.39
N GLN A 32 -3.20 -1.12 3.51
CA GLN A 32 -2.01 -0.88 4.32
C GLN A 32 -0.77 -1.36 3.56
N ILE A 33 0.32 -0.61 3.66
CA ILE A 33 1.63 -1.03 3.19
C ILE A 33 2.62 -1.01 4.34
N SER A 34 3.39 -2.09 4.53
CA SER A 34 4.39 -2.13 5.59
C SER A 34 5.58 -1.23 5.27
N ASP A 35 6.26 -0.77 6.32
CA ASP A 35 7.49 0.03 6.23
C ASP A 35 8.54 -0.61 5.33
N ALA A 36 8.77 -1.92 5.51
CA ALA A 36 9.74 -2.68 4.72
C ALA A 36 9.37 -2.72 3.23
N ALA A 37 8.07 -2.84 2.91
CA ALA A 37 7.61 -2.86 1.53
C ALA A 37 7.75 -1.49 0.87
N MET A 38 7.47 -0.42 1.62
CA MET A 38 7.64 0.96 1.15
C MET A 38 9.11 1.29 0.92
N ASP A 39 9.99 0.84 1.81
CA ASP A 39 11.45 0.97 1.70
C ASP A 39 12.00 0.19 0.49
N GLU A 40 11.57 -1.05 0.29
CA GLU A 40 11.96 -1.86 -0.88
C GLU A 40 11.50 -1.23 -2.20
N LEU A 41 10.28 -0.65 -2.23
CA LEU A 41 9.76 0.03 -3.42
C LEU A 41 10.51 1.34 -3.73
N ALA A 42 11.04 2.01 -2.69
CA ALA A 42 11.83 3.23 -2.82
C ALA A 42 13.33 2.98 -3.06
N ASP A 43 13.77 1.71 -3.08
CA ASP A 43 15.18 1.33 -3.02
C ASP A 43 15.96 2.06 -1.91
N THR A 44 15.32 2.24 -0.76
CA THR A 44 15.87 2.89 0.43
C THR A 44 15.72 2.01 1.66
N LYS A 45 16.35 2.39 2.78
CA LYS A 45 16.21 1.66 4.05
C LYS A 45 16.07 2.61 5.23
N GLY A 46 15.10 2.34 6.10
CA GLY A 46 15.00 2.98 7.40
C GLY A 46 14.47 4.41 7.32
N THR A 47 13.53 4.67 6.42
CA THR A 47 12.90 6.00 6.31
C THR A 47 12.25 6.35 7.66
N PRO A 48 12.55 7.53 8.24
CA PRO A 48 11.93 7.95 9.50
C PRO A 48 10.41 8.05 9.38
N SER A 49 9.69 7.78 10.48
CA SER A 49 8.22 7.82 10.53
C SER A 49 7.64 9.16 10.03
N ILE A 50 8.30 10.28 10.31
CA ILE A 50 7.90 11.63 9.86
C ILE A 50 7.97 11.81 8.33
N ALA A 51 8.81 11.04 7.65
CA ALA A 51 8.97 11.07 6.20
C ALA A 51 8.08 10.04 5.48
N ARG A 52 7.43 9.11 6.21
CA ARG A 52 6.61 8.04 5.64
C ARG A 52 5.45 8.56 4.78
N GLN A 53 4.80 9.65 5.18
CA GLN A 53 3.73 10.23 4.36
C GLN A 53 4.28 10.80 3.04
N ALA A 54 5.42 11.48 3.06
CA ALA A 54 6.05 12.01 1.86
C ALA A 54 6.52 10.88 0.93
N GLN A 55 7.11 9.82 1.50
CA GLN A 55 7.50 8.60 0.79
C GLN A 55 6.28 7.93 0.15
N PHE A 56 5.18 7.78 0.90
CA PHE A 56 3.93 7.23 0.38
C PHE A 56 3.41 8.05 -0.81
N VAL A 57 3.37 9.38 -0.69
CA VAL A 57 2.91 10.27 -1.77
C VAL A 57 3.77 10.11 -3.02
N ALA A 58 5.10 10.02 -2.87
CA ALA A 58 6.02 9.83 -3.99
C ALA A 58 5.83 8.48 -4.71
N LEU A 59 5.45 7.43 -3.97
CA LEU A 59 5.29 6.07 -4.47
C LEU A 59 3.83 5.69 -4.75
N ARG A 60 2.90 6.64 -4.58
CA ARG A 60 1.46 6.37 -4.48
C ARG A 60 0.92 5.56 -5.66
N ASP A 61 1.31 5.93 -6.87
CA ASP A 61 0.85 5.24 -8.10
C ASP A 61 1.26 3.76 -8.12
N ALA A 62 2.50 3.45 -7.72
CA ALA A 62 2.99 2.08 -7.66
C ALA A 62 2.33 1.28 -6.53
N ILE A 63 2.13 1.89 -5.37
CA ILE A 63 1.46 1.26 -4.23
C ILE A 63 0.00 0.96 -4.56
N GLU A 64 -0.73 1.91 -5.16
CA GLU A 64 -2.13 1.76 -5.59
C GLU A 64 -2.28 0.69 -6.68
N ARG A 65 -1.29 0.55 -7.57
CA ARG A 65 -1.24 -0.53 -8.56
C ARG A 65 -1.10 -1.90 -7.89
N ILE A 66 -0.14 -2.07 -6.98
CA ILE A 66 0.07 -3.32 -6.24
C ILE A 66 -1.19 -3.68 -5.43
N ALA A 67 -1.84 -2.69 -4.80
CA ALA A 67 -3.10 -2.90 -4.09
C ALA A 67 -4.20 -3.43 -5.01
N SER A 68 -4.34 -2.86 -6.21
CA SER A 68 -5.31 -3.31 -7.21
C SER A 68 -5.03 -4.74 -7.67
N ASP A 69 -3.76 -5.08 -7.93
CA ASP A 69 -3.39 -6.43 -8.35
C ASP A 69 -3.69 -7.47 -7.25
N LEU A 70 -3.47 -7.12 -5.98
CA LEU A 70 -3.84 -7.96 -4.83
C LEU A 70 -5.36 -8.09 -4.65
N TYR A 71 -6.11 -7.02 -4.92
CA TYR A 71 -7.58 -7.01 -4.87
C TYR A 71 -8.17 -7.95 -5.93
N ASP A 72 -7.68 -7.85 -7.17
CA ASP A 72 -8.16 -8.66 -8.29
C ASP A 72 -7.70 -10.14 -8.18
N GLY A 73 -6.56 -10.41 -7.53
CA GLY A 73 -5.93 -11.74 -7.50
C GLY A 73 -6.34 -12.70 -6.37
N GLY A 74 -7.16 -12.27 -5.39
CA GLY A 74 -7.46 -13.08 -4.21
C GLY A 74 -8.94 -13.09 -3.78
N PRO A 75 -9.39 -14.10 -3.01
CA PRO A 75 -10.70 -14.08 -2.39
C PRO A 75 -10.74 -12.98 -1.32
N MET A 76 -11.21 -11.81 -1.72
CA MET A 76 -11.42 -10.68 -0.84
C MET A 76 -12.55 -10.98 0.14
N VAL A 77 -12.22 -11.11 1.43
CA VAL A 77 -13.24 -11.14 2.49
C VAL A 77 -13.84 -9.74 2.58
N ARG A 78 -15.17 -9.62 2.50
CA ARG A 78 -15.87 -8.35 2.70
C ARG A 78 -15.44 -7.70 4.03
N GLY A 79 -14.95 -6.46 3.97
CA GLY A 79 -14.40 -5.75 5.13
C GLY A 79 -12.94 -6.08 5.47
N GLY A 80 -12.27 -6.87 4.64
CA GLY A 80 -10.84 -7.17 4.78
C GLY A 80 -9.97 -5.99 4.34
N THR A 81 -8.88 -5.76 5.09
CA THR A 81 -7.84 -4.80 4.73
C THR A 81 -6.84 -5.45 3.76
N ILE A 82 -6.54 -4.79 2.62
CA ILE A 82 -5.42 -5.18 1.76
C ILE A 82 -4.12 -4.88 2.49
N ARG A 83 -3.24 -5.87 2.62
CA ARG A 83 -1.93 -5.69 3.26
C ARG A 83 -0.81 -5.97 2.27
N ILE A 84 -0.07 -4.92 1.94
CA ILE A 84 1.09 -4.96 1.05
C ILE A 84 2.33 -5.21 1.90
N PHE A 85 3.03 -6.29 1.58
CA PHE A 85 4.30 -6.68 2.20
C PHE A 85 5.38 -6.78 1.12
N THR A 86 6.65 -6.90 1.53
CA THR A 86 7.82 -7.02 0.66
C THR A 86 7.67 -8.10 -0.42
N LYS A 87 7.06 -9.24 -0.08
CA LYS A 87 6.79 -10.33 -1.04
C LYS A 87 5.87 -9.94 -2.21
N HIS A 88 5.13 -8.83 -2.10
CA HIS A 88 4.27 -8.29 -3.15
C HIS A 88 4.97 -7.22 -3.99
N ILE A 89 6.15 -6.75 -3.58
CA ILE A 89 6.91 -5.79 -4.36
C ILE A 89 7.56 -6.53 -5.53
N PRO A 90 7.32 -6.11 -6.78
CA PRO A 90 7.94 -6.73 -7.94
C PRO A 90 9.46 -6.49 -7.86
N LYS A 91 10.22 -7.57 -7.69
CA LYS A 91 11.68 -7.51 -7.76
C LYS A 91 12.06 -7.13 -9.18
N GLN A 92 12.71 -5.99 -9.39
CA GLN A 92 13.39 -5.74 -10.66
C GLN A 92 14.40 -6.86 -10.86
N ARG A 93 14.14 -7.73 -11.84
CA ARG A 93 15.17 -8.63 -12.37
C ARG A 93 16.22 -7.73 -13.01
N SER A 94 17.39 -7.66 -12.35
CA SER A 94 18.62 -7.16 -12.97
C SER A 94 18.99 -7.99 -14.19
#